data_AF-A0A292RCV7-F1
#
_entry.id   AF-A0A292RCV7-F1
#
_cell.length_a   1.000
_cell.length_b   1.000
_cell.length_c   1.000
_cell.angle_alpha   90.00
_cell.angle_beta   90.00
_cell.angle_gamma   90.00
#
_symmetry.space_group_name_H-M   'P 1'
#
loop_
_entity.id
_entity.type
_entity.pdbx_description
1 polymer ?
#
loop_
_entity_poly.entity_id
_entity_poly.type
_entity_poly.pdbx_seq_one_letter_code
_entity_poly.pdbx_strand_id
1 'polypeptide(L)'
;MKKLLSAIVSLSLLSSIAVASTINAYDQYGQKTGSYRVNNSVTTSYDRYGAKTGSYRVNSSGTTTSYDKYGTKTGTYKKTTTGYTSYDRYGTKTGSYRVNSNGTTTTYDKYGTKTGSYRTTPSGQVIHYDKYGRKVGSYK
;
A
#
# COMPACT_ATOMS: atom_id res chain seq x y z
N MET A 1 0.49 9.13 8.16
CA MET A 1 1.22 7.92 8.61
C MET A 1 0.38 6.63 8.48
N LYS A 2 -0.90 6.61 8.87
CA LYS A 2 -1.80 5.44 8.64
C LYS A 2 -1.99 5.05 7.16
N LYS A 3 -1.98 6.04 6.25
CA LYS A 3 -2.23 5.84 4.80
C LYS A 3 -1.11 5.11 4.05
N LEU A 4 0.15 5.21 4.48
CA LEU A 4 1.30 4.60 3.79
C LEU A 4 1.48 3.13 4.20
N LEU A 5 1.31 2.81 5.49
CA LEU A 5 1.26 1.41 5.95
C LEU A 5 0.03 0.71 5.36
N SER A 6 -1.14 1.39 5.33
CA SER A 6 -2.29 0.90 4.55
C SER A 6 -1.92 0.69 3.10
N ALA A 7 -1.26 1.64 2.42
CA ALA A 7 -0.91 1.47 1.01
C ALA A 7 0.05 0.29 0.76
N ILE A 8 1.05 0.07 1.62
CA ILE A 8 2.00 -1.04 1.51
C ILE A 8 1.30 -2.39 1.77
N VAL A 9 0.47 -2.48 2.81
CA VAL A 9 -0.32 -3.68 3.12
C VAL A 9 -1.41 -3.95 2.06
N SER A 10 -2.02 -2.88 1.53
CA SER A 10 -2.96 -2.96 0.41
C SER A 10 -2.27 -3.44 -0.87
N LEU A 11 -1.01 -3.05 -1.10
CA LEU A 11 -0.28 -3.40 -2.31
C LEU A 11 0.23 -4.85 -2.27
N SER A 12 0.61 -5.38 -1.10
CA SER A 12 0.99 -6.80 -0.94
C SER A 12 -0.18 -7.78 -1.15
N LEU A 13 -1.42 -7.33 -0.96
CA LEU A 13 -2.63 -8.13 -1.19
C LEU A 13 -3.06 -8.19 -2.68
N LEU A 14 -2.38 -7.48 -3.58
CA LEU A 14 -2.71 -7.43 -5.02
C LEU A 14 -2.04 -8.56 -5.83
N SER A 15 -1.49 -9.56 -5.16
CA SER A 15 -0.84 -10.71 -5.77
C SER A 15 -1.90 -11.68 -6.31
N SER A 16 -2.31 -11.47 -7.56
CA SER A 16 -2.86 -12.48 -8.49
C SER A 16 -3.91 -13.45 -7.93
N ILE A 17 -5.15 -13.01 -7.77
CA ILE A 17 -6.30 -13.92 -7.74
C ILE A 17 -7.25 -13.50 -8.86
N ALA A 18 -7.36 -14.33 -9.90
CA ALA A 18 -8.25 -14.15 -11.06
C ALA A 18 -9.74 -14.37 -10.71
N VAL A 19 -10.08 -14.45 -9.43
CA VAL A 19 -11.44 -14.68 -8.92
C VAL A 19 -11.94 -13.39 -8.30
N ALA A 20 -13.16 -13.00 -8.67
CA ALA A 20 -13.84 -11.91 -8.01
C ALA A 20 -13.95 -12.24 -6.51
N SER A 21 -13.18 -11.54 -5.68
CA SER A 21 -13.06 -11.83 -4.25
C SER A 21 -13.39 -10.59 -3.45
N THR A 22 -14.12 -10.78 -2.35
CA THR A 22 -14.45 -9.72 -1.41
C THR A 22 -13.75 -10.01 -0.08
N ILE A 23 -12.95 -9.05 0.37
CA ILE A 23 -12.22 -9.09 1.63
C ILE A 23 -12.88 -8.07 2.56
N ASN A 24 -13.44 -8.52 3.67
CA ASN A 24 -14.01 -7.63 4.68
C ASN A 24 -12.94 -7.24 5.71
N ALA A 25 -12.94 -5.98 6.13
CA ALA A 25 -12.09 -5.49 7.21
C ALA A 25 -12.93 -5.31 8.47
N TYR A 26 -12.41 -5.76 9.60
CA TYR A 26 -13.06 -5.67 10.91
C TYR A 26 -12.15 -4.98 11.91
N ASP A 27 -12.73 -4.33 12.92
CA ASP A 27 -11.98 -3.85 14.07
C ASP A 27 -11.77 -4.95 15.12
N GLN A 28 -11.09 -4.62 16.22
CA GLN A 28 -10.82 -5.53 17.33
C GLN A 28 -12.09 -6.04 18.06
N TYR A 29 -13.23 -5.38 17.85
CA TYR A 29 -14.53 -5.74 18.42
C TYR A 29 -15.38 -6.55 17.44
N GLY A 30 -14.84 -6.92 16.28
CA GLY A 30 -15.55 -7.70 15.26
C GLY A 30 -16.48 -6.85 14.38
N GLN A 31 -16.42 -5.52 14.46
CA GLN A 31 -17.29 -4.65 13.66
C GLN A 31 -16.68 -4.38 12.29
N LYS A 32 -17.49 -4.52 11.23
CA LYS A 32 -17.03 -4.24 9.86
C LYS A 32 -16.66 -2.75 9.73
N THR A 33 -15.42 -2.49 9.33
CA THR A 33 -14.86 -1.14 9.10
C THR A 33 -14.81 -0.78 7.61
N GLY A 34 -14.86 -1.78 6.73
CA GLY A 34 -14.88 -1.60 5.29
C GLY A 34 -14.74 -2.92 4.55
N SER A 35 -14.56 -2.84 3.24
CA SER A 35 -14.27 -4.01 2.41
C SER A 35 -13.52 -3.65 1.14
N TYR A 36 -12.83 -4.63 0.58
CA TYR A 36 -12.16 -4.56 -0.71
C TYR A 36 -12.78 -5.59 -1.64
N ARG A 37 -13.08 -5.20 -2.87
CA ARG A 37 -13.49 -6.11 -3.92
C ARG A 37 -12.45 -6.13 -5.01
N VAL A 38 -11.86 -7.29 -5.24
CA VAL A 38 -10.88 -7.53 -6.31
C VAL A 38 -11.62 -8.15 -7.48
N ASN A 39 -11.45 -7.58 -8.66
CA ASN A 39 -11.91 -8.12 -9.92
C ASN A 39 -10.79 -7.93 -10.94
N ASN A 40 -10.19 -9.05 -11.37
CA ASN A 40 -9.02 -9.06 -12.24
C ASN A 40 -7.93 -8.11 -11.72
N SER A 41 -7.55 -7.11 -12.50
CA SER A 41 -6.51 -6.15 -12.13
C SER A 41 -7.04 -4.92 -11.39
N VAL A 42 -8.31 -4.91 -10.98
CA VAL A 42 -8.95 -3.79 -10.29
C VAL A 42 -9.33 -4.18 -8.87
N THR A 43 -8.91 -3.37 -7.90
CA THR A 43 -9.35 -3.47 -6.51
C THR A 43 -10.14 -2.24 -6.13
N THR A 44 -11.39 -2.41 -5.73
CA THR A 44 -12.28 -1.33 -5.29
C THR A 44 -12.41 -1.35 -3.77
N SER A 45 -12.27 -0.20 -3.13
CA SER A 45 -12.40 -0.04 -1.68
C SER A 45 -13.79 0.50 -1.34
N TYR A 46 -14.35 0.01 -0.24
CA TYR A 46 -15.66 0.40 0.29
C TYR A 46 -15.55 0.70 1.78
N ASP A 47 -16.33 1.67 2.25
CA ASP A 47 -16.50 1.92 3.67
C ASP A 47 -17.40 0.87 4.34
N ARG A 48 -17.62 1.02 5.65
CA ARG A 48 -18.46 0.12 6.45
C ARG A 48 -19.91 0.05 5.99
N TYR A 49 -20.41 1.07 5.28
CA TYR A 49 -21.78 1.17 4.78
C TYR A 49 -21.89 0.70 3.31
N GLY A 50 -20.79 0.27 2.71
CA GLY A 50 -20.76 -0.21 1.32
C GLY A 50 -20.62 0.90 0.29
N ALA A 51 -20.34 2.15 0.68
CA ALA A 51 -20.07 3.21 -0.29
C ALA A 51 -18.64 3.10 -0.82
N LYS A 52 -18.47 3.26 -2.13
CA LYS A 52 -17.14 3.24 -2.77
C LYS A 52 -16.30 4.40 -2.24
N THR A 53 -15.09 4.11 -1.78
CA THR A 53 -14.12 5.10 -1.28
C THR A 53 -12.99 5.36 -2.26
N GLY A 54 -12.72 4.41 -3.16
CA GLY A 54 -11.70 4.53 -4.20
C GLY A 54 -11.44 3.23 -4.91
N SER A 55 -10.47 3.23 -5.82
CA SER A 55 -10.04 2.01 -6.50
C SER A 55 -8.57 2.07 -6.91
N TYR A 56 -8.00 0.90 -7.15
CA TYR A 56 -6.66 0.70 -7.68
C TYR A 56 -6.75 -0.18 -8.91
N ARG A 57 -6.00 0.16 -9.96
CA ARG A 57 -5.89 -0.65 -11.17
C ARG A 57 -4.43 -0.94 -11.46
N VAL A 58 -4.08 -2.21 -11.57
CA VAL A 58 -2.77 -2.68 -11.98
C VAL A 58 -2.81 -2.94 -13.49
N ASN A 59 -1.78 -2.53 -14.23
CA ASN A 59 -1.64 -2.88 -15.64
C ASN A 59 -0.62 -4.03 -15.83
N SER A 60 -0.47 -4.50 -17.06
CA SER A 60 0.45 -5.60 -17.41
C SER A 60 1.92 -5.29 -17.09
N SER A 61 2.33 -4.02 -17.04
CA SER A 61 3.69 -3.62 -16.65
C SER A 61 3.90 -3.52 -15.13
N GLY A 62 2.90 -3.90 -14.32
CA GLY A 62 2.97 -3.84 -12.87
C GLY A 62 2.84 -2.42 -12.30
N THR A 63 2.37 -1.47 -13.10
CA THR A 63 2.05 -0.12 -12.65
C THR A 63 0.66 -0.10 -12.02
N THR A 64 0.57 0.36 -10.78
CA THR A 64 -0.70 0.54 -10.07
C THR A 64 -1.15 1.99 -10.14
N THR A 65 -2.35 2.26 -10.64
CA THR A 65 -2.96 3.59 -10.64
C THR A 65 -4.05 3.65 -9.59
N SER A 66 -4.04 4.70 -8.76
CA SER A 66 -5.05 4.95 -7.74
C SER A 66 -6.09 5.96 -8.23
N TYR A 67 -7.33 5.75 -7.82
CA TYR A 67 -8.50 6.55 -8.15
C TYR A 67 -9.30 6.85 -6.89
N ASP A 68 -9.87 8.04 -6.83
CA ASP A 68 -10.84 8.38 -5.79
C ASP A 68 -12.20 7.70 -6.01
N LYS A 69 -13.16 7.98 -5.11
CA LYS A 69 -14.52 7.43 -5.22
C LYS A 69 -15.21 7.75 -6.54
N TYR A 70 -14.91 8.91 -7.13
CA TYR A 70 -15.49 9.39 -8.39
C TYR A 70 -14.76 8.86 -9.64
N GLY A 71 -13.68 8.11 -9.47
CA GLY A 71 -12.90 7.58 -10.59
C GLY A 71 -11.85 8.56 -11.13
N THR A 72 -11.55 9.65 -10.41
CA THR A 72 -10.47 10.56 -10.79
C THR A 72 -9.14 9.99 -10.34
N LYS A 73 -8.14 9.99 -11.23
CA LYS A 73 -6.78 9.56 -10.92
C LYS A 73 -6.19 10.42 -9.79
N THR A 74 -5.71 9.77 -8.74
CA THR A 74 -5.07 10.42 -7.58
C THR A 74 -3.55 10.22 -7.56
N GLY A 75 -3.05 9.18 -8.22
CA GLY A 75 -1.61 8.92 -8.28
C GLY A 75 -1.27 7.58 -8.93
N THR A 76 0.02 7.28 -8.98
CA THR A 76 0.55 6.07 -9.61
C THR A 76 1.73 5.51 -8.81
N TYR A 77 1.82 4.18 -8.74
CA TYR A 77 2.94 3.44 -8.17
C TYR A 77 3.54 2.56 -9.25
N LYS A 78 4.79 2.82 -9.62
CA LYS A 78 5.51 2.04 -10.63
C LYS A 78 6.42 1.03 -9.96
N LYS A 79 6.30 -0.24 -10.34
CA LYS A 79 7.19 -1.30 -9.87
C LYS A 79 8.60 -1.07 -10.41
N THR A 80 9.59 -1.33 -9.57
CA THR A 80 11.02 -1.32 -9.87
C THR A 80 11.61 -2.65 -9.45
N THR A 81 12.87 -2.92 -9.81
CA THR A 81 13.57 -4.18 -9.48
C THR A 81 13.54 -4.50 -7.98
N THR A 82 13.57 -3.49 -7.12
CA THR A 82 13.70 -3.66 -5.66
C THR A 82 12.56 -3.03 -4.88
N GLY A 83 11.47 -2.60 -5.50
CA GLY A 83 10.39 -1.89 -4.80
C GLY A 83 9.53 -1.05 -5.73
N TYR A 84 9.13 0.15 -5.32
CA TYR A 84 8.24 1.01 -6.11
C TYR A 84 8.60 2.49 -6.02
N THR A 85 8.26 3.23 -7.07
CA THR A 85 8.27 4.70 -7.10
C THR A 85 6.85 5.22 -7.15
N SER A 86 6.55 6.20 -6.30
CA SER A 86 5.23 6.85 -6.19
C SER A 86 5.21 8.18 -6.94
N TYR A 87 4.09 8.45 -7.59
CA TYR A 87 3.83 9.67 -8.34
C TYR A 87 2.46 10.23 -7.97
N ASP A 88 2.33 11.55 -7.97
CA ASP A 88 1.03 12.21 -7.82
C ASP A 88 0.17 12.08 -9.09
N ARG A 89 -1.03 12.68 -9.07
CA ARG A 89 -1.96 12.66 -10.20
C ARG A 89 -1.37 13.26 -11.49
N TYR A 90 -0.44 14.21 -11.36
CA TYR A 90 0.20 14.94 -12.46
C TYR A 90 1.49 14.26 -12.97
N GLY A 91 1.94 13.19 -12.29
CA GLY A 91 3.13 12.45 -12.68
C GLY A 91 4.41 12.95 -12.03
N THR A 92 4.32 13.82 -11.02
CA THR A 92 5.49 14.24 -10.23
C THR A 92 5.84 13.17 -9.23
N LYS A 93 7.13 12.82 -9.11
CA LYS A 93 7.60 11.86 -8.10
C LYS A 93 7.29 12.39 -6.70
N THR A 94 6.65 11.58 -5.87
CA THR A 94 6.32 11.90 -4.48
C THR A 94 7.17 11.14 -3.47
N GLY A 95 7.74 10.01 -3.88
CA GLY A 95 8.64 9.22 -3.05
C GLY A 95 8.91 7.85 -3.65
N SER A 96 9.58 7.00 -2.88
CA SER A 96 9.79 5.60 -3.25
C SER A 96 9.97 4.73 -2.02
N TYR A 97 9.89 3.42 -2.21
CA TYR A 97 10.33 2.46 -1.22
C TYR A 97 11.08 1.31 -1.88
N ARG A 98 11.97 0.70 -1.11
CA ARG A 98 12.77 -0.45 -1.52
C ARG A 98 12.62 -1.55 -0.49
N VAL A 99 12.41 -2.77 -0.96
CA VAL A 99 12.36 -4.00 -0.16
C VAL A 99 13.68 -4.72 -0.36
N ASN A 100 14.43 -4.89 0.71
CA ASN A 100 15.68 -5.63 0.72
C ASN A 100 15.41 -7.14 0.91
N SER A 101 16.36 -7.98 0.50
CA SER A 101 16.27 -9.45 0.62
C SER A 101 16.06 -9.94 2.04
N ASN A 102 16.47 -9.16 3.05
CA ASN A 102 16.28 -9.46 4.47
C ASN A 102 14.89 -9.05 5.01
N GLY A 103 13.93 -8.72 4.14
CA GLY A 103 12.57 -8.31 4.52
C GLY A 103 12.44 -6.86 5.03
N THR A 104 13.50 -6.06 4.97
CA THR A 104 13.45 -4.65 5.37
C THR A 104 12.93 -3.78 4.23
N THR A 105 11.88 -3.02 4.48
CA THR A 105 11.36 -2.00 3.56
C THR A 105 11.85 -0.62 3.96
N THR A 106 12.67 0.02 3.15
CA THR A 106 13.16 1.39 3.37
C THR A 106 12.38 2.38 2.53
N THR A 107 11.95 3.49 3.13
CA THR A 107 11.19 4.55 2.45
C THR A 107 12.06 5.77 2.17
N TYR A 108 11.77 6.44 1.06
CA TYR A 108 12.48 7.63 0.59
C TYR A 108 11.48 8.71 0.18
N ASP A 109 11.86 9.96 0.37
CA ASP A 109 11.09 11.10 -0.15
C ASP A 109 11.29 11.28 -1.66
N LYS A 110 10.67 12.33 -2.22
CA LYS A 110 10.76 12.63 -3.66
C LYS A 110 12.20 12.87 -4.13
N TYR A 111 13.07 13.40 -3.27
CA TYR A 111 14.47 13.69 -3.54
C TYR A 111 15.39 12.47 -3.36
N GLY A 112 14.87 11.37 -2.83
CA GLY A 112 15.65 10.15 -2.58
C GLY A 112 16.32 10.13 -1.21
N THR A 113 15.96 11.04 -0.29
CA THR A 113 16.44 10.99 1.09
C THR A 113 15.64 9.96 1.88
N LYS A 114 16.34 9.12 2.65
CA LYS A 114 15.70 8.12 3.52
C LYS A 114 14.78 8.81 4.53
N THR A 115 13.53 8.35 4.62
CA THR A 115 12.54 8.85 5.58
C THR A 115 12.28 7.88 6.73
N GLY A 116 12.59 6.60 6.55
CA GLY A 116 12.41 5.57 7.57
C GLY A 116 12.57 4.17 7.02
N SER A 117 12.32 3.18 7.85
CA SER A 117 12.31 1.77 7.44
C SER A 117 11.40 0.91 8.32
N TYR A 118 10.91 -0.17 7.74
CA TYR A 118 10.10 -1.20 8.40
C TYR A 118 10.80 -2.55 8.27
N ARG A 119 10.83 -3.34 9.33
CA ARG A 119 11.36 -4.70 9.30
C ARG A 119 10.34 -5.67 9.87
N THR A 120 9.99 -6.68 9.10
CA THR A 120 9.16 -7.79 9.58
C THR A 120 10.06 -8.84 10.20
N THR A 121 9.80 -9.21 11.45
CA THR A 121 10.51 -10.29 12.14
C THR A 121 9.96 -11.66 11.70
N PRO A 122 10.70 -12.76 11.94
CA PRO A 122 10.18 -14.12 11.70
C PRO A 122 8.88 -14.42 12.48
N SER A 123 8.66 -13.76 13.62
CA SER A 123 7.44 -13.87 14.42
C SER A 123 6.24 -13.05 13.88
N GLY A 124 6.38 -12.41 12.71
CA GLY A 124 5.34 -11.59 12.07
C GLY A 124 5.23 -10.16 12.61
N GLN A 125 6.05 -9.77 13.60
CA GLN A 125 6.05 -8.41 14.13
C GLN A 125 6.69 -7.44 13.14
N VAL A 126 6.05 -6.29 12.89
CA VAL A 126 6.60 -5.22 12.06
C VAL A 126 7.20 -4.15 12.97
N ILE A 127 8.50 -3.91 12.87
CA ILE A 127 9.22 -2.87 13.62
C ILE A 127 9.42 -1.66 12.70
N HIS A 128 9.07 -0.47 13.18
CA HIS A 128 9.27 0.79 12.48
C HIS A 128 10.45 1.57 13.06
N TYR A 129 11.31 2.04 12.15
CA TYR A 129 12.48 2.84 12.44
C TYR A 129 12.39 4.19 11.75
N ASP A 130 12.85 5.24 12.41
CA ASP A 130 13.00 6.56 11.81
C ASP A 130 14.11 6.60 10.74
N LYS A 131 14.29 7.76 10.11
CA LYS A 131 15.34 7.97 9.09
C LYS A 131 16.76 7.68 9.60
N TYR A 132 17.00 7.81 10.90
CA TYR A 132 18.30 7.57 11.55
C TYR A 132 18.47 6.12 12.03
N GLY A 133 17.46 5.25 11.85
CA GLY A 133 17.52 3.85 12.27
C GLY A 133 17.13 3.60 13.73
N ARG A 134 16.53 4.59 14.42
CA ARG A 134 16.04 4.42 15.79
C ARG A 134 14.64 3.82 15.76
N LYS A 135 14.38 2.83 16.62
CA LYS A 135 13.05 2.23 16.74
C LYS A 135 12.06 3.30 17.24
N VAL A 136 10.98 3.49 16.50
CA VAL A 136 9.89 4.44 16.85
C VAL A 136 8.55 3.75 17.08
N GLY A 137 8.42 2.47 16.72
CA GLY A 137 7.21 1.70 16.98
C GLY A 137 7.33 0.23 16.59
N SER A 138 6.36 -0.56 17.02
CA SER A 138 6.19 -1.94 16.59
C SER A 138 4.72 -2.31 16.54
N TYR A 139 4.36 -3.14 15.57
CA TYR A 139 2.99 -3.57 15.28
C TYR A 139 3.00 -5.10 15.16
N LYS A 140 1.92 -5.75 15.58
CA LYS A 140 1.69 -7.18 15.40
C LYS A 140 0.38 -7.36 14.66
#